data_AF-A0A957N732-F1
#
_entry.id   AF-A0A957N732-F1
#
_cell.length_a   1.000
_cell.length_b   1.000
_cell.length_c   1.000
_cell.angle_alpha   90.00
_cell.angle_beta   90.00
_cell.angle_gamma   90.00
#
_symmetry.space_group_name_H-M   'P 1'
#
loop_
_entity.id
_entity.type
_entity.pdbx_description
1 polymer ?
#
loop_
_entity_poly.entity_id
_entity_poly.type
_entity_poly.pdbx_seq_one_letter_code
_entity_poly.pdbx_strand_id
1 'polypeptide(L)'
;DNYFPDIEDAAADFAQATGLAAQAPVSRQALEELLVDEYGYTLDYTVLVDHPELRGYRSVYRNGTRPRLLLNRALSESQLKFLLARELGYQRLELTERATTSSPDRVESFQQVLNDFRASYFAGALLMPQARFLADLGEFFSEPTWQPARLEAMLTRYDLTPEMLLYRITELAPRFFGLKLHFLRVQGVHGSYKLVKRLNMNRLLMPSGLALDEHYCRRWLVMGLLRDLEAQQAQAPAGDGNVLHVAAQYSRFLVPRHDFLCFGFARPLALNPTVNSSAIVGFQVDDTAREVIRFLDDAAVPHETINETCERCPLAPEECTVRAAPPTVWEAREARSRRRTAIAALDEVPVRAKTPA
;
A
#
# COMPACT_ATOMS: atom_id res chain seq x y z
N ASP A 1 2.88 7.81 -14.25
CA ASP A 1 3.72 6.66 -13.86
C ASP A 1 4.28 6.93 -12.47
N ASN A 2 4.56 5.91 -11.64
CA ASN A 2 5.10 6.06 -10.27
C ASN A 2 6.62 5.79 -10.22
N TYR A 3 7.33 6.09 -11.31
CA TYR A 3 8.74 5.81 -11.50
C TYR A 3 9.49 7.12 -11.79
N PHE A 4 10.60 7.36 -11.08
CA PHE A 4 11.38 8.59 -11.14
C PHE A 4 12.85 8.27 -11.45
N PRO A 5 13.23 8.17 -12.74
CA PRO A 5 14.58 7.77 -13.15
C PRO A 5 15.68 8.66 -12.54
N ASP A 6 15.43 9.97 -12.45
CA ASP A 6 16.35 10.94 -11.84
C ASP A 6 16.68 10.61 -10.38
N ILE A 7 15.70 10.08 -9.63
CA ILE A 7 15.88 9.69 -8.24
C ILE A 7 16.57 8.32 -8.12
N GLU A 8 16.30 7.39 -9.05
CA GLU A 8 17.03 6.10 -9.12
C GLU A 8 18.52 6.34 -9.36
N ASP A 9 18.83 7.17 -10.36
CA ASP A 9 20.20 7.51 -10.73
C ASP A 9 20.89 8.22 -9.54
N ALA A 10 20.21 9.20 -8.92
CA ALA A 10 20.74 9.88 -7.75
C ALA A 10 21.02 8.94 -6.57
N ALA A 11 20.17 7.94 -6.33
CA ALA A 11 20.36 6.94 -5.27
C ALA A 11 21.51 5.97 -5.60
N ALA A 12 21.62 5.53 -6.85
CA ALA A 12 22.72 4.68 -7.31
C ALA A 12 24.07 5.39 -7.23
N ASP A 13 24.15 6.62 -7.73
CA ASP A 13 25.36 7.47 -7.66
C ASP A 13 25.77 7.73 -6.22
N PHE A 14 24.79 8.05 -5.36
CA PHE A 14 25.04 8.26 -3.94
C PHE A 14 25.57 7.00 -3.27
N ALA A 15 24.98 5.84 -3.56
CA ALA A 15 25.43 4.57 -3.01
C ALA A 15 26.86 4.22 -3.44
N GLN A 16 27.26 4.54 -4.67
CA GLN A 16 28.62 4.34 -5.15
C GLN A 16 29.60 5.31 -4.47
N ALA A 17 29.28 6.60 -4.44
CA ALA A 17 30.15 7.64 -3.88
C ALA A 17 30.42 7.46 -2.38
N THR A 18 29.44 6.93 -1.64
CA THR A 18 29.54 6.70 -0.19
C THR A 18 29.99 5.29 0.19
N GLY A 19 30.22 4.41 -0.79
CA GLY A 19 30.58 3.01 -0.56
C GLY A 19 29.43 2.13 -0.06
N LEU A 20 28.21 2.66 0.11
CA LEU A 20 27.03 1.88 0.50
C LEU A 20 26.67 0.80 -0.54
N ALA A 21 27.03 0.97 -1.80
CA ALA A 21 26.79 -0.04 -2.85
C ALA A 21 27.46 -1.39 -2.56
N ALA A 22 28.58 -1.39 -1.81
CA ALA A 22 29.27 -2.61 -1.38
C ALA A 22 28.66 -3.24 -0.12
N GLN A 23 27.72 -2.56 0.56
CA GLN A 23 27.09 -3.00 1.80
C GLN A 23 25.65 -3.42 1.53
N ALA A 24 25.43 -4.72 1.38
CA ALA A 24 24.13 -5.28 1.02
C ALA A 24 23.72 -6.38 2.02
N PRO A 25 22.74 -6.14 2.91
CA PRO A 25 21.95 -4.92 3.06
C PRO A 25 22.73 -3.77 3.69
N VAL A 26 22.30 -2.53 3.41
CA VAL A 26 22.86 -1.33 4.03
C VAL A 26 22.58 -1.37 5.54
N SER A 27 23.62 -1.18 6.34
CA SER A 27 23.53 -1.18 7.80
C SER A 27 22.98 0.14 8.33
N ARG A 28 22.30 0.11 9.48
CA ARG A 28 21.85 1.33 10.17
C ARG A 28 23.04 2.23 10.50
N GLN A 29 24.10 1.65 11.06
CA GLN A 29 25.31 2.35 11.46
C GLN A 29 25.91 3.16 10.31
N ALA A 30 26.04 2.59 9.11
CA ALA A 30 26.59 3.32 7.97
C ALA A 30 25.73 4.53 7.55
N LEU A 31 24.40 4.43 7.68
CA LEU A 31 23.51 5.57 7.44
C LEU A 31 23.64 6.66 8.52
N GLU A 32 23.84 6.25 9.77
CA GLU A 32 24.07 7.17 10.89
C GLU A 32 25.39 7.93 10.73
N GLU A 33 26.48 7.20 10.45
CA GLU A 33 27.82 7.75 10.21
C GLU A 33 27.78 8.78 9.08
N LEU A 34 27.14 8.47 7.95
CA LEU A 34 26.99 9.44 6.86
C LEU A 34 26.23 10.70 7.27
N LEU A 35 25.12 10.57 8.01
CA LEU A 35 24.35 11.73 8.46
C LEU A 35 25.15 12.60 9.45
N VAL A 36 25.89 11.98 10.36
CA VAL A 36 26.66 12.69 11.38
C VAL A 36 27.92 13.32 10.78
N ASP A 37 28.71 12.54 10.05
CA ASP A 37 30.05 12.94 9.62
C ASP A 37 30.02 13.84 8.39
N GLU A 38 29.17 13.54 7.39
CA GLU A 38 29.10 14.30 6.14
C GLU A 38 28.09 15.45 6.21
N TYR A 39 27.00 15.27 6.95
CA TYR A 39 25.89 16.24 7.02
C TYR A 39 25.72 16.92 8.38
N GLY A 40 26.57 16.62 9.36
CA GLY A 40 26.60 17.32 10.65
C GLY A 40 25.37 17.08 11.53
N TYR A 41 24.63 15.98 11.32
CA TYR A 41 23.45 15.68 12.11
C TYR A 41 23.78 15.33 13.56
N THR A 42 22.86 15.69 14.45
CA THR A 42 22.77 15.08 15.78
C THR A 42 21.59 14.10 15.78
N LEU A 43 21.86 12.82 16.00
CA LEU A 43 20.84 11.79 16.11
C LEU A 43 20.48 11.57 17.59
N ASP A 44 19.19 11.50 17.89
CA ASP A 44 18.69 11.34 19.26
C ASP A 44 17.61 10.27 19.33
N TYR A 45 17.79 9.30 20.22
CA TYR A 45 16.88 8.16 20.41
C TYR A 45 16.12 8.20 21.74
N THR A 46 16.30 9.25 22.54
CA THR A 46 15.84 9.32 23.93
C THR A 46 14.72 10.32 24.11
N VAL A 47 14.81 11.50 23.50
CA VAL A 47 13.88 12.62 23.76
C VAL A 47 12.42 12.25 23.47
N LEU A 48 12.11 11.57 22.35
CA LEU A 48 10.73 11.20 22.05
C LEU A 48 10.11 10.24 23.07
N VAL A 49 10.92 9.46 23.78
CA VAL A 49 10.46 8.51 24.80
C VAL A 49 10.05 9.25 26.07
N ASP A 50 10.82 10.29 26.41
CA ASP A 50 10.68 11.10 27.62
C ASP A 50 9.51 12.10 27.53
N HIS A 51 8.95 12.31 26.33
CA HIS A 51 7.79 13.15 26.08
C HIS A 51 6.57 12.32 25.65
N PRO A 52 5.63 11.98 26.55
CA PRO A 52 4.48 11.14 26.26
C PRO A 52 3.65 11.59 25.05
N GLU A 53 3.51 12.90 24.85
CA GLU A 53 2.77 13.53 23.76
C GLU A 53 3.41 13.28 22.39
N LEU A 54 4.71 12.98 22.35
CA LEU A 54 5.47 12.77 21.12
C LEU A 54 5.64 11.29 20.75
N ARG A 55 5.18 10.36 21.60
CA ARG A 55 5.36 8.91 21.41
C ARG A 55 4.71 8.37 20.12
N GLY A 56 3.72 9.07 19.58
CA GLY A 56 3.06 8.71 18.33
C GLY A 56 3.89 8.98 17.08
N TYR A 57 4.91 9.85 17.17
CA TYR A 57 5.76 10.15 16.02
C TYR A 57 6.88 9.13 15.87
N ARG A 58 7.16 8.75 14.62
CA ARG A 58 8.32 7.90 14.31
C ARG A 58 9.62 8.69 14.31
N SER A 59 9.55 9.96 13.89
CA SER A 59 10.67 10.89 13.94
C SER A 59 10.22 12.34 13.94
N VAL A 60 11.08 13.20 14.49
CA VAL A 60 10.94 14.67 14.49
C VAL A 60 12.26 15.29 14.03
N TYR A 61 12.22 16.03 12.93
CA TYR A 61 13.33 16.80 12.39
C TYR A 61 13.34 18.21 13.00
N ARG A 62 14.51 18.68 13.42
CA ARG A 62 14.72 20.05 13.89
C ARG A 62 15.83 20.68 13.07
N ASN A 63 15.45 21.69 12.28
CA ASN A 63 16.40 22.48 11.52
C ASN A 63 17.25 23.35 12.46
N GLY A 64 18.51 23.59 12.09
CA GLY A 64 19.46 24.38 12.87
C GLY A 64 20.85 24.33 12.24
N THR A 65 21.82 25.04 12.83
CA THR A 65 23.23 25.00 12.39
C THR A 65 23.83 23.60 12.47
N ARG A 66 23.36 22.79 13.42
CA ARG A 66 23.49 21.34 13.41
C ARG A 66 22.07 20.75 13.38
N PRO A 67 21.62 20.19 12.25
CA PRO A 67 20.30 19.60 12.16
C PRO A 67 20.19 18.44 13.17
N ARG A 68 19.03 18.29 13.79
CA ARG A 68 18.80 17.22 14.77
C ARG A 68 17.64 16.35 14.33
N LEU A 69 17.85 15.04 14.34
CA LEU A 69 16.83 14.05 14.01
C LEU A 69 16.51 13.23 15.27
N LEU A 70 15.32 13.45 15.82
CA LEU A 70 14.80 12.66 16.94
C LEU A 70 14.12 11.41 16.37
N LEU A 71 14.51 10.24 16.83
CA LEU A 71 14.08 8.94 16.35
C LEU A 71 13.42 8.15 17.46
N ASN A 72 12.30 7.50 17.14
CA ASN A 72 11.56 6.72 18.14
C ASN A 72 12.17 5.32 18.26
N ARG A 73 12.83 5.03 19.39
CA ARG A 73 13.48 3.72 19.63
C ARG A 73 12.52 2.53 19.72
N ALA A 74 11.20 2.75 19.78
CA ALA A 74 10.20 1.67 19.72
C ALA A 74 9.99 1.14 18.29
N LEU A 75 10.62 1.74 17.29
CA LEU A 75 10.60 1.28 15.91
C LEU A 75 11.57 0.11 15.73
N SER A 76 11.23 -0.76 14.77
CA SER A 76 12.14 -1.82 14.30
C SER A 76 13.37 -1.25 13.57
N GLU A 77 14.44 -2.04 13.48
CA GLU A 77 15.69 -1.69 12.79
C GLU A 77 15.44 -1.19 11.35
N SER A 78 14.64 -1.93 10.58
CA SER A 78 14.27 -1.57 9.21
C SER A 78 13.49 -0.24 9.11
N GLN A 79 12.67 0.07 10.11
CA GLN A 79 11.96 1.35 10.17
C GLN A 79 12.89 2.51 10.48
N LEU A 80 13.85 2.33 11.40
CA LEU A 80 14.87 3.34 11.71
C LEU A 80 15.77 3.59 10.50
N LYS A 81 16.26 2.52 9.85
CA LYS A 81 17.02 2.60 8.60
C LYS A 81 16.31 3.41 7.53
N PHE A 82 15.02 3.15 7.30
CA PHE A 82 14.27 3.90 6.30
C PHE A 82 14.18 5.38 6.64
N LEU A 83 14.02 5.75 7.92
CA LEU A 83 13.99 7.16 8.33
C LEU A 83 15.34 7.86 8.08
N LEU A 84 16.45 7.17 8.36
CA LEU A 84 17.81 7.67 8.10
C LEU A 84 18.08 7.79 6.58
N ALA A 85 17.74 6.76 5.80
CA ALA A 85 17.88 6.79 4.35
C ALA A 85 17.02 7.89 3.70
N ARG A 86 15.82 8.14 4.24
CA ARG A 86 14.96 9.25 3.82
C ARG A 86 15.59 10.59 4.16
N GLU A 87 16.25 10.71 5.32
CA GLU A 87 16.99 11.91 5.69
C GLU A 87 18.11 12.23 4.70
N LEU A 88 18.91 11.22 4.33
CA LEU A 88 19.90 11.33 3.27
C LEU A 88 19.27 11.73 1.93
N GLY A 89 18.06 11.24 1.63
CA GLY A 89 17.30 11.65 0.45
C GLY A 89 16.96 13.14 0.42
N TYR A 90 16.60 13.75 1.56
CA TYR A 90 16.41 15.20 1.61
C TYR A 90 17.71 15.95 1.32
N GLN A 91 18.84 15.47 1.85
CA GLN A 91 20.13 16.10 1.62
C GLN A 91 20.61 15.95 0.17
N ARG A 92 20.62 14.72 -0.35
CA ARG A 92 21.11 14.40 -1.69
C ARG A 92 20.30 15.07 -2.80
N LEU A 93 18.99 15.19 -2.61
CA LEU A 93 18.08 15.83 -3.56
C LEU A 93 17.86 17.32 -3.27
N GLU A 94 18.55 17.89 -2.28
CA GLU A 94 18.49 19.31 -1.91
C GLU A 94 17.05 19.81 -1.58
N LEU A 95 16.28 18.97 -0.89
CA LEU A 95 14.87 19.20 -0.60
C LEU A 95 14.69 19.93 0.74
N THR A 96 14.34 21.21 0.68
CA THR A 96 14.28 22.09 1.85
C THR A 96 12.88 22.23 2.46
N GLU A 97 11.83 22.29 1.65
CA GLU A 97 10.44 22.36 2.12
C GLU A 97 9.92 20.96 2.46
N ARG A 98 9.77 20.63 3.74
CA ARG A 98 9.52 19.26 4.20
C ARG A 98 8.78 19.22 5.53
N ALA A 99 8.15 18.08 5.81
CA ALA A 99 7.52 17.89 7.11
C ALA A 99 8.53 17.86 8.25
N THR A 100 8.15 18.47 9.38
CA THR A 100 8.87 18.33 10.65
C THR A 100 8.81 16.89 11.18
N THR A 101 7.75 16.13 10.87
CA THR A 101 7.59 14.74 11.33
C THR A 101 7.40 13.80 10.15
N SER A 102 7.71 12.52 10.32
CA SER A 102 7.55 11.51 9.27
C SER A 102 6.09 11.21 8.86
N SER A 103 5.13 11.64 9.66
CA SER A 103 3.69 11.59 9.37
C SER A 103 3.08 12.87 9.94
N PRO A 104 3.08 13.96 9.18
CA PRO A 104 2.67 15.26 9.69
C PRO A 104 1.18 15.31 9.97
N ASP A 105 0.79 15.91 11.09
CA ASP A 105 -0.63 16.13 11.43
C ASP A 105 -1.28 17.15 10.49
N ARG A 106 -0.46 18.03 9.92
CA ARG A 106 -0.88 19.06 8.98
C ARG A 106 0.02 19.08 7.75
N VAL A 107 -0.61 19.10 6.58
CA VAL A 107 0.04 19.43 5.31
C VAL A 107 0.05 20.94 5.17
N GLU A 108 1.24 21.54 5.02
CA GLU A 108 1.42 22.99 4.85
C GLU A 108 1.36 23.39 3.38
N SER A 109 1.88 22.55 2.47
CA SER A 109 1.89 22.82 1.04
C SER A 109 1.94 21.55 0.18
N PHE A 110 1.69 21.71 -1.11
CA PHE A 110 1.94 20.66 -2.10
C PHE A 110 3.43 20.31 -2.23
N GLN A 111 4.30 21.32 -2.20
CA GLN A 111 5.74 21.13 -2.36
C GLN A 111 6.32 20.31 -1.21
N GLN A 112 5.85 20.52 0.02
CA GLN A 112 6.17 19.69 1.17
C GLN A 112 5.84 18.22 0.91
N VAL A 113 4.61 17.93 0.46
CA VAL A 113 4.16 16.55 0.18
C VAL A 113 5.00 15.92 -0.93
N LEU A 114 5.29 16.67 -1.99
CA LEU A 114 6.12 16.21 -3.09
C LEU A 114 7.54 15.90 -2.63
N ASN A 115 8.15 16.77 -1.82
CA ASN A 115 9.50 16.57 -1.29
C ASN A 115 9.56 15.37 -0.33
N ASP A 116 8.59 15.24 0.57
CA ASP A 116 8.50 14.08 1.47
C ASP A 116 8.35 12.77 0.67
N PHE A 117 7.61 12.81 -0.43
CA PHE A 117 7.51 11.69 -1.38
C PHE A 117 8.85 11.41 -2.07
N ARG A 118 9.52 12.41 -2.66
CA ARG A 118 10.81 12.25 -3.36
C ARG A 118 11.89 11.69 -2.43
N ALA A 119 11.99 12.20 -1.21
CA ALA A 119 12.92 11.69 -0.20
C ALA A 119 12.60 10.22 0.18
N SER A 120 11.31 9.87 0.28
CA SER A 120 10.88 8.49 0.56
C SER A 120 11.17 7.54 -0.60
N TYR A 121 10.99 8.00 -1.85
CA TYR A 121 11.37 7.26 -3.05
C TYR A 121 12.88 7.00 -3.06
N PHE A 122 13.69 8.04 -2.81
CA PHE A 122 15.15 7.91 -2.71
C PHE A 122 15.56 6.87 -1.67
N ALA A 123 14.95 6.89 -0.48
CA ALA A 123 15.20 5.88 0.55
C ALA A 123 14.90 4.46 0.06
N GLY A 124 13.78 4.28 -0.65
CA GLY A 124 13.42 3.02 -1.28
C GLY A 124 14.46 2.57 -2.31
N ALA A 125 14.88 3.46 -3.21
CA ALA A 125 15.88 3.17 -4.24
C ALA A 125 17.27 2.86 -3.66
N LEU A 126 17.67 3.57 -2.61
CA LEU A 126 18.94 3.34 -1.91
C LEU A 126 18.96 1.99 -1.19
N LEU A 127 17.88 1.65 -0.47
CA LEU A 127 17.78 0.40 0.29
C LEU A 127 17.45 -0.83 -0.58
N MET A 128 16.79 -0.62 -1.72
CA MET A 128 16.43 -1.64 -2.70
C MET A 128 16.94 -1.24 -4.09
N PRO A 129 18.26 -1.42 -4.35
CA PRO A 129 18.87 -1.06 -5.63
C PRO A 129 18.14 -1.72 -6.79
N GLN A 130 17.77 -0.90 -7.78
CA GLN A 130 16.87 -1.28 -8.88
C GLN A 130 17.26 -2.61 -9.53
N ALA A 131 18.50 -2.76 -9.99
CA ALA A 131 18.93 -3.94 -10.74
C ALA A 131 18.75 -5.24 -9.94
N ARG A 132 19.16 -5.23 -8.66
CA ARG A 132 19.02 -6.39 -7.77
C ARG A 132 17.55 -6.68 -7.48
N PHE A 133 16.76 -5.65 -7.20
CA PHE A 133 15.34 -5.81 -6.90
C PHE A 133 14.54 -6.32 -8.09
N LEU A 134 14.86 -5.86 -9.31
CA LEU A 134 14.25 -6.35 -10.54
C LEU A 134 14.56 -7.82 -10.79
N ALA A 135 15.80 -8.26 -10.53
CA ALA A 135 16.17 -9.67 -10.64
C ALA A 135 15.37 -10.53 -9.66
N ASP A 136 15.33 -10.15 -8.38
CA ASP A 136 14.58 -10.85 -7.33
C ASP A 136 13.07 -10.91 -7.64
N LEU A 137 12.49 -9.79 -8.10
CA LEU A 137 11.07 -9.72 -8.49
C LEU A 137 10.77 -10.55 -9.74
N GLY A 138 11.69 -10.57 -10.70
CA GLY A 138 11.59 -11.40 -11.90
C GLY A 138 11.62 -12.88 -11.58
N GLU A 139 12.54 -13.31 -10.70
CA GLU A 139 12.56 -14.69 -10.18
C GLU A 139 11.24 -15.06 -9.52
N PHE A 140 10.73 -14.19 -8.64
CA PHE A 140 9.45 -14.40 -7.98
C PHE A 140 8.28 -14.55 -8.96
N PHE A 141 8.15 -13.66 -9.95
CA PHE A 141 7.10 -13.78 -10.97
C PHE A 141 7.26 -14.99 -11.88
N SER A 142 8.48 -15.51 -12.06
CA SER A 142 8.75 -16.70 -12.86
C SER A 142 8.37 -18.02 -12.18
N GLU A 143 8.06 -18.01 -10.89
CA GLU A 143 7.68 -19.22 -10.15
C GLU A 143 6.39 -19.84 -10.71
N PRO A 144 6.37 -21.17 -10.96
CA PRO A 144 5.19 -21.83 -11.50
C PRO A 144 4.02 -21.88 -10.52
N THR A 145 4.29 -21.75 -9.22
CA THR A 145 3.31 -21.78 -8.13
C THR A 145 3.53 -20.61 -7.18
N TRP A 146 2.53 -20.26 -6.40
CA TRP A 146 2.57 -19.24 -5.36
C TRP A 146 3.56 -19.63 -4.27
N GLN A 147 4.61 -18.82 -4.10
CA GLN A 147 5.70 -19.06 -3.14
C GLN A 147 5.81 -17.88 -2.14
N PRO A 148 4.98 -17.83 -1.07
CA PRO A 148 4.97 -16.71 -0.12
C PRO A 148 6.33 -16.54 0.58
N ALA A 149 7.04 -17.65 0.83
CA ALA A 149 8.37 -17.65 1.43
C ALA A 149 9.41 -16.83 0.65
N ARG A 150 9.24 -16.65 -0.67
CA ARG A 150 10.13 -15.80 -1.47
C ARG A 150 9.94 -14.31 -1.17
N LEU A 151 8.70 -13.88 -0.92
CA LEU A 151 8.44 -12.51 -0.49
C LEU A 151 9.00 -12.25 0.91
N GLU A 152 8.84 -13.21 1.83
CA GLU A 152 9.45 -13.15 3.16
C GLU A 152 10.98 -13.09 3.08
N ALA A 153 11.59 -13.91 2.22
CA ALA A 153 13.04 -13.88 2.00
C ALA A 153 13.51 -12.51 1.47
N MET A 154 12.73 -11.81 0.66
CA MET A 154 13.06 -10.42 0.26
C MET A 154 13.02 -9.46 1.45
N LEU A 155 12.05 -9.59 2.36
CA LEU A 155 11.99 -8.78 3.58
C LEU A 155 13.25 -8.95 4.42
N THR A 156 13.72 -10.19 4.60
CA THR A 156 14.96 -10.48 5.33
C THR A 156 16.18 -9.97 4.57
N ARG A 157 16.27 -10.24 3.27
CA ARG A 157 17.44 -9.92 2.43
C ARG A 157 17.75 -8.43 2.35
N TYR A 158 16.71 -7.61 2.25
CA TYR A 158 16.84 -6.15 2.19
C TYR A 158 16.67 -5.48 3.55
N ASP A 159 16.26 -6.25 4.58
CA ASP A 159 15.91 -5.77 5.92
C ASP A 159 14.89 -4.62 5.86
N LEU A 160 13.68 -4.99 5.44
CA LEU A 160 12.57 -4.07 5.11
C LEU A 160 11.31 -4.40 5.88
N THR A 161 10.37 -3.45 5.87
CA THR A 161 8.98 -3.75 6.19
C THR A 161 8.18 -4.20 4.97
N PRO A 162 7.08 -4.96 5.17
CA PRO A 162 6.14 -5.31 4.10
C PRO A 162 5.71 -4.13 3.24
N GLU A 163 5.39 -3.00 3.85
CA GLU A 163 4.93 -1.82 3.11
C GLU A 163 6.03 -1.21 2.24
N MET A 164 7.30 -1.25 2.67
CA MET A 164 8.42 -0.76 1.86
C MET A 164 8.62 -1.65 0.63
N LEU A 165 8.63 -2.97 0.84
CA LEU A 165 8.75 -3.96 -0.22
C LEU A 165 7.63 -3.78 -1.26
N LEU A 166 6.38 -3.78 -0.81
CA LEU A 166 5.22 -3.64 -1.69
C LEU A 166 5.20 -2.30 -2.41
N TYR A 167 5.59 -1.20 -1.75
CA TYR A 167 5.65 0.10 -2.40
C TYR A 167 6.74 0.15 -3.48
N ARG A 168 7.91 -0.47 -3.25
CA ARG A 168 8.97 -0.57 -4.26
C ARG A 168 8.52 -1.32 -5.51
N ILE A 169 7.70 -2.37 -5.34
CA ILE A 169 7.05 -3.07 -6.46
C ILE A 169 6.20 -2.08 -7.28
N THR A 170 5.48 -1.15 -6.65
CA THR A 170 4.66 -0.15 -7.38
C THR A 170 5.47 0.83 -8.21
N GLU A 171 6.74 1.05 -7.85
CA GLU A 171 7.63 1.98 -8.55
C GLU A 171 8.27 1.31 -9.78
N LEU A 172 8.56 0.01 -9.69
CA LEU A 172 9.34 -0.69 -10.72
C LEU A 172 8.48 -1.61 -11.62
N ALA A 173 7.48 -2.30 -11.07
CA ALA A 173 6.72 -3.29 -11.83
C ALA A 173 6.02 -2.74 -13.09
N PRO A 174 5.39 -1.54 -13.06
CA PRO A 174 4.74 -0.98 -14.24
C PRO A 174 5.71 -0.68 -15.38
N ARG A 175 6.90 -0.15 -15.03
CA ARG A 175 7.90 0.29 -16.00
C ARG A 175 8.66 -0.88 -16.62
N PHE A 176 9.09 -1.83 -15.79
CA PHE A 176 10.03 -2.89 -16.20
C PHE A 176 9.36 -4.21 -16.56
N PHE A 177 8.13 -4.44 -16.12
CA PHE A 177 7.35 -5.64 -16.46
C PHE A 177 6.05 -5.31 -17.22
N GLY A 178 5.75 -4.02 -17.46
CA GLY A 178 4.52 -3.60 -18.15
C GLY A 178 3.24 -3.82 -17.35
N LEU A 179 3.36 -4.15 -16.06
CA LEU A 179 2.22 -4.57 -15.23
C LEU A 179 1.39 -3.38 -14.75
N LYS A 180 0.08 -3.40 -15.03
CA LYS A 180 -0.87 -2.45 -14.45
C LYS A 180 -1.26 -2.89 -13.05
N LEU A 181 -1.17 -1.99 -12.07
CA LEU A 181 -1.40 -2.36 -10.68
C LEU A 181 -2.17 -1.31 -9.87
N HIS A 182 -2.61 -1.74 -8.70
CA HIS A 182 -3.01 -0.88 -7.60
C HIS A 182 -2.27 -1.29 -6.31
N PHE A 183 -2.16 -0.36 -5.38
CA PHE A 183 -1.66 -0.60 -4.03
C PHE A 183 -2.66 -0.04 -3.03
N LEU A 184 -3.05 -0.88 -2.06
CA LEU A 184 -3.94 -0.50 -0.97
C LEU A 184 -3.24 -0.72 0.35
N ARG A 185 -3.40 0.22 1.27
CA ARG A 185 -3.08 0.04 2.68
C ARG A 185 -4.29 0.38 3.52
N VAL A 186 -4.72 -0.57 4.34
CA VAL A 186 -5.87 -0.45 5.23
C VAL A 186 -5.41 -0.69 6.66
N GLN A 187 -5.96 0.07 7.59
CA GLN A 187 -5.82 -0.17 9.02
C GLN A 187 -7.14 -0.69 9.58
N GLY A 188 -7.08 -1.72 10.41
CA GLY A 188 -8.20 -2.35 11.08
C GLY A 188 -8.12 -2.18 12.59
N VAL A 189 -9.25 -1.82 13.20
CA VAL A 189 -9.43 -1.74 14.66
C VAL A 189 -10.83 -2.23 15.00
N HIS A 190 -10.96 -3.37 15.67
CA HIS A 190 -12.24 -3.92 16.14
C HIS A 190 -13.33 -3.98 15.03
N GLY A 191 -12.99 -4.47 13.84
CA GLY A 191 -13.92 -4.55 12.70
C GLY A 191 -14.23 -3.22 12.00
N SER A 192 -13.64 -2.10 12.46
CA SER A 192 -13.60 -0.83 11.71
C SER A 192 -12.35 -0.79 10.83
N TYR A 193 -12.52 -0.35 9.58
CA TYR A 193 -11.45 -0.36 8.60
C TYR A 193 -11.30 1.00 7.92
N LYS A 194 -10.07 1.50 7.86
CA LYS A 194 -9.73 2.78 7.25
C LYS A 194 -8.71 2.58 6.14
N LEU A 195 -9.08 2.97 4.91
CA LEU A 195 -8.13 3.06 3.80
C LEU A 195 -7.19 4.24 4.06
N VAL A 196 -5.91 3.98 4.30
CA VAL A 196 -4.92 4.98 4.70
C VAL A 196 -3.95 5.36 3.59
N LYS A 197 -3.74 4.48 2.61
CA LYS A 197 -2.97 4.82 1.41
C LYS A 197 -3.54 4.06 0.23
N ARG A 198 -3.62 4.75 -0.91
CA ARG A 198 -4.04 4.17 -2.18
C ARG A 198 -3.17 4.74 -3.27
N LEU A 199 -2.68 3.86 -4.13
CA LEU A 199 -2.12 4.23 -5.42
C LEU A 199 -2.83 3.37 -6.46
N ASN A 200 -3.29 3.99 -7.53
CA ASN A 200 -3.96 3.27 -8.59
C ASN A 200 -3.41 3.68 -9.95
N MET A 201 -2.88 2.70 -10.68
CA MET A 201 -2.35 2.85 -12.02
C MET A 201 -3.16 2.04 -13.05
N ASN A 202 -4.28 1.44 -12.61
CA ASN A 202 -5.28 0.86 -13.49
C ASN A 202 -6.49 1.80 -13.63
N ARG A 203 -7.43 1.44 -14.51
CA ARG A 203 -8.64 2.23 -14.78
C ARG A 203 -9.80 1.94 -13.81
N LEU A 204 -9.59 1.12 -12.77
CA LEU A 204 -10.61 0.79 -11.80
C LEU A 204 -10.89 2.01 -10.92
N LEU A 205 -12.05 2.62 -11.10
CA LEU A 205 -12.49 3.70 -10.23
C LEU A 205 -12.99 3.10 -8.92
N MET A 206 -12.17 3.15 -7.86
CA MET A 206 -12.66 2.81 -6.53
C MET A 206 -13.40 4.01 -5.92
N PRO A 207 -14.62 3.83 -5.39
CA PRO A 207 -15.36 4.89 -4.71
C PRO A 207 -14.48 5.54 -3.64
N SER A 208 -14.36 6.87 -3.71
CA SER A 208 -13.65 7.65 -2.69
C SER A 208 -14.20 9.07 -2.64
N GLY A 209 -14.28 9.62 -1.43
CA GLY A 209 -14.70 10.99 -1.17
C GLY A 209 -15.08 11.17 0.30
N LEU A 210 -14.98 12.40 0.81
CA LEU A 210 -15.32 12.74 2.20
C LEU A 210 -16.79 12.47 2.56
N ALA A 211 -17.67 12.37 1.54
CA ALA A 211 -19.10 12.13 1.70
C ALA A 211 -19.54 10.69 1.38
N LEU A 212 -18.58 9.78 1.12
CA LEU A 212 -18.87 8.36 0.90
C LEU A 212 -18.81 7.62 2.24
N ASP A 213 -19.97 7.50 2.89
CA ASP A 213 -20.17 6.63 4.06
C ASP A 213 -20.56 5.22 3.59
N GLU A 214 -19.65 4.59 2.87
CA GLU A 214 -19.84 3.24 2.31
C GLU A 214 -18.78 2.26 2.83
N HIS A 215 -19.17 1.00 2.92
CA HIS A 215 -18.33 -0.06 3.45
C HIS A 215 -17.63 -0.79 2.31
N TYR A 216 -16.31 -0.62 2.21
CA TYR A 216 -15.49 -1.40 1.28
C TYR A 216 -15.75 -2.90 1.40
N CYS A 217 -15.71 -3.58 0.26
CA CYS A 217 -15.98 -5.01 0.19
C CYS A 217 -15.05 -5.81 1.12
N ARG A 218 -15.63 -6.59 2.03
CA ARG A 218 -14.90 -7.41 3.01
C ARG A 218 -14.20 -8.64 2.40
N ARG A 219 -14.43 -8.92 1.12
CA ARG A 219 -13.75 -9.97 0.34
C ARG A 219 -12.47 -9.49 -0.34
N TRP A 220 -12.10 -8.22 -0.23
CA TRP A 220 -10.78 -7.79 -0.69
C TRP A 220 -9.70 -8.47 0.15
N LEU A 221 -8.64 -8.94 -0.49
CA LEU A 221 -7.49 -9.55 0.20
C LEU A 221 -6.99 -8.70 1.38
N VAL A 222 -6.90 -7.37 1.19
CA VAL A 222 -6.43 -6.45 2.24
C VAL A 222 -7.31 -6.50 3.50
N MET A 223 -8.61 -6.77 3.36
CA MET A 223 -9.56 -6.93 4.47
C MET A 223 -9.50 -8.35 5.05
N GLY A 224 -9.39 -9.36 4.18
CA GLY A 224 -9.23 -10.76 4.59
C GLY A 224 -8.00 -10.95 5.48
N LEU A 225 -6.85 -10.44 5.04
CA LEU A 225 -5.60 -10.46 5.81
C LEU A 225 -5.74 -9.87 7.22
N LEU A 226 -6.51 -8.78 7.38
CA LEU A 226 -6.74 -8.16 8.70
C LEU A 226 -7.62 -9.04 9.57
N ARG A 227 -8.70 -9.61 9.02
CA ARG A 227 -9.61 -10.50 9.75
C ARG A 227 -8.92 -11.78 10.18
N ASP A 228 -8.09 -12.34 9.32
CA ASP A 228 -7.30 -13.54 9.62
C ASP A 228 -6.33 -13.26 10.77
N LEU A 229 -5.62 -12.12 10.72
CA LEU A 229 -4.71 -11.70 11.79
C LEU A 229 -5.46 -11.46 13.10
N GLU A 230 -6.61 -10.79 13.08
CA GLU A 230 -7.47 -10.59 14.26
C GLU A 230 -7.94 -11.92 14.86
N ALA A 231 -8.33 -12.88 14.01
CA ALA A 231 -8.75 -14.22 14.46
C ALA A 231 -7.59 -15.02 15.07
N GLN A 232 -6.40 -14.95 14.48
CA GLN A 232 -5.18 -15.57 15.03
C GLN A 232 -4.82 -14.95 16.39
N GLN A 233 -4.85 -13.61 16.49
CA GLN A 233 -4.56 -12.89 17.74
C GLN A 233 -5.55 -13.25 18.86
N ALA A 234 -6.83 -13.47 18.53
CA ALA A 234 -7.83 -13.89 19.50
C ALA A 234 -7.61 -15.32 20.04
N GLN A 235 -6.91 -16.17 19.27
CA GLN A 235 -6.64 -17.57 19.63
C GLN A 235 -5.22 -17.76 20.22
N ALA A 236 -4.30 -16.82 19.99
CA ALA A 236 -2.92 -16.93 20.40
C ALA A 236 -2.74 -16.73 21.93
N PRO A 237 -1.81 -17.46 22.57
CA PRO A 237 -1.32 -17.12 23.91
C PRO A 237 -0.77 -15.69 23.94
N ALA A 238 -0.89 -15.02 25.10
CA ALA A 238 -0.41 -13.66 25.27
C ALA A 238 1.09 -13.55 24.89
N GLY A 239 1.37 -12.80 23.81
CA GLY A 239 2.72 -12.54 23.30
C GLY A 239 3.08 -13.23 21.97
N ASP A 240 2.27 -14.18 21.49
CA ASP A 240 2.58 -14.97 20.27
C ASP A 240 1.77 -14.55 19.03
N GLY A 241 0.84 -13.59 19.17
CA GLY A 241 -0.07 -13.13 18.10
C GLY A 241 0.51 -12.08 17.15
N ASN A 242 1.83 -11.84 17.18
CA ASN A 242 2.49 -10.78 16.42
C ASN A 242 3.09 -11.28 15.08
N VAL A 243 2.41 -12.24 14.45
CA VAL A 243 2.90 -12.95 13.26
C VAL A 243 2.63 -12.11 12.01
N LEU A 244 3.62 -12.07 11.12
CA LEU A 244 3.43 -11.53 9.79
C LEU A 244 2.54 -12.49 8.99
N HIS A 245 1.34 -12.04 8.63
CA HIS A 245 0.42 -12.83 7.81
C HIS A 245 0.61 -12.46 6.34
N VAL A 246 0.83 -13.44 5.46
CA VAL A 246 1.02 -13.26 4.01
C VAL A 246 0.03 -14.11 3.24
N ALA A 247 -0.57 -13.55 2.19
CA ALA A 247 -1.50 -14.28 1.34
C ALA A 247 -1.58 -13.69 -0.06
N ALA A 248 -2.13 -14.49 -0.98
CA ALA A 248 -2.52 -14.09 -2.32
C ALA A 248 -4.01 -14.37 -2.55
N GLN A 249 -4.60 -13.69 -3.53
CA GLN A 249 -5.99 -13.86 -3.94
C GLN A 249 -6.16 -13.44 -5.39
N TYR A 250 -6.81 -14.29 -6.19
CA TYR A 250 -7.32 -13.93 -7.50
C TYR A 250 -8.70 -13.28 -7.33
N SER A 251 -8.77 -11.97 -7.56
CA SER A 251 -9.95 -11.15 -7.33
C SER A 251 -10.69 -10.86 -8.63
N ARG A 252 -11.93 -11.34 -8.76
CA ARG A 252 -12.82 -11.06 -9.90
C ARG A 252 -13.80 -9.95 -9.55
N PHE A 253 -13.66 -8.76 -10.14
CA PHE A 253 -14.67 -7.72 -9.98
C PHE A 253 -15.95 -8.08 -10.74
N LEU A 254 -17.08 -7.97 -10.05
CA LEU A 254 -18.39 -8.21 -10.64
C LEU A 254 -18.73 -7.17 -11.72
N VAL A 255 -18.61 -5.89 -11.38
CA VAL A 255 -18.98 -4.78 -12.25
C VAL A 255 -18.06 -3.57 -11.95
N PRO A 256 -17.28 -3.08 -12.91
CA PRO A 256 -16.97 -3.68 -14.22
C PRO A 256 -16.12 -4.95 -14.07
N ARG A 257 -16.20 -5.85 -15.07
CA ARG A 257 -15.44 -7.11 -15.08
C ARG A 257 -13.95 -6.84 -15.28
N HIS A 258 -13.20 -6.86 -14.19
CA HIS A 258 -11.75 -6.79 -14.17
C HIS A 258 -11.23 -7.79 -13.15
N ASP A 259 -10.23 -8.56 -13.57
CA ASP A 259 -9.59 -9.55 -12.72
C ASP A 259 -8.25 -9.00 -12.23
N PHE A 260 -7.91 -9.32 -10.98
CA PHE A 260 -6.65 -8.92 -10.36
C PHE A 260 -6.03 -10.08 -9.60
N LEU A 261 -4.73 -10.29 -9.78
CA LEU A 261 -3.96 -11.10 -8.85
C LEU A 261 -3.41 -10.17 -7.76
N CYS A 262 -3.88 -10.38 -6.54
CA CYS A 262 -3.48 -9.60 -5.38
C CYS A 262 -2.59 -10.44 -4.48
N PHE A 263 -1.56 -9.82 -3.90
CA PHE A 263 -0.85 -10.38 -2.76
C PHE A 263 -0.40 -9.30 -1.80
N GLY A 264 -0.14 -9.67 -0.56
CA GLY A 264 0.38 -8.74 0.42
C GLY A 264 0.41 -9.32 1.82
N PHE A 265 0.42 -8.43 2.79
CA PHE A 265 0.72 -8.76 4.18
C PHE A 265 -0.20 -8.04 5.16
N ALA A 266 -0.44 -8.64 6.32
CA ALA A 266 -0.94 -7.96 7.51
C ALA A 266 -0.02 -8.15 8.71
N ARG A 267 0.08 -7.09 9.52
CA ARG A 267 0.79 -7.07 10.80
C ARG A 267 0.27 -5.94 11.69
N PRO A 268 0.45 -5.99 13.02
CA PRO A 268 0.17 -4.87 13.90
C PRO A 268 1.15 -3.70 13.68
N LEU A 269 0.72 -2.48 14.00
CA LEU A 269 1.60 -1.31 13.94
C LEU A 269 2.60 -1.31 15.11
N ALA A 270 3.87 -0.99 14.81
CA ALA A 270 4.93 -0.93 15.81
C ALA A 270 4.62 0.03 16.99
N LEU A 271 4.12 1.24 16.70
CA LEU A 271 3.83 2.25 17.72
C LEU A 271 2.41 2.13 18.31
N ASN A 272 1.54 1.31 17.71
CA ASN A 272 0.21 1.05 18.23
C ASN A 272 -0.23 -0.39 17.91
N PRO A 273 0.20 -1.37 18.72
CA PRO A 273 -0.06 -2.78 18.45
C PRO A 273 -1.54 -3.18 18.46
N THR A 274 -2.43 -2.32 19.00
CA THR A 274 -3.89 -2.53 18.96
C THR A 274 -4.49 -2.29 17.57
N VAL A 275 -3.72 -1.67 16.67
CA VAL A 275 -4.12 -1.38 15.29
C VAL A 275 -3.40 -2.33 14.37
N ASN A 276 -4.16 -3.13 13.64
CA ASN A 276 -3.64 -3.97 12.57
C ASN A 276 -3.54 -3.18 11.27
N SER A 277 -2.48 -3.41 10.49
CA SER A 277 -2.23 -2.77 9.21
C SER A 277 -2.01 -3.83 8.15
N SER A 278 -2.71 -3.71 7.04
CA SER A 278 -2.59 -4.59 5.88
C SER A 278 -2.26 -3.78 4.65
N ALA A 279 -1.34 -4.28 3.85
CA ALA A 279 -0.97 -3.68 2.57
C ALA A 279 -0.93 -4.76 1.50
N ILE A 280 -1.46 -4.44 0.32
CA ILE A 280 -1.45 -5.32 -0.85
C ILE A 280 -1.01 -4.57 -2.10
N VAL A 281 -0.45 -5.32 -3.04
CA VAL A 281 -0.41 -4.95 -4.47
C VAL A 281 -1.37 -5.85 -5.23
N GLY A 282 -2.08 -5.29 -6.20
CA GLY A 282 -2.98 -6.03 -7.07
C GLY A 282 -2.68 -5.73 -8.53
N PHE A 283 -2.28 -6.76 -9.27
CA PHE A 283 -1.95 -6.69 -10.69
C PHE A 283 -3.16 -7.01 -11.53
N GLN A 284 -3.52 -6.13 -12.47
CA GLN A 284 -4.60 -6.40 -13.41
C GLN A 284 -4.22 -7.60 -14.28
N VAL A 285 -5.12 -8.58 -14.37
CA VAL A 285 -4.90 -9.77 -15.19
C VAL A 285 -5.23 -9.44 -16.64
N ASP A 286 -4.23 -8.98 -17.38
CA ASP A 286 -4.22 -8.83 -18.83
C ASP A 286 -3.18 -9.74 -19.48
N ASP A 287 -3.02 -9.67 -20.81
CA ASP A 287 -2.09 -10.54 -21.55
C ASP A 287 -0.65 -10.39 -21.04
N THR A 288 -0.24 -9.17 -20.69
CA THR A 288 1.09 -8.90 -20.13
C THR A 288 1.27 -9.56 -18.76
N ALA A 289 0.28 -9.44 -17.88
CA ALA A 289 0.33 -10.14 -16.59
C ALA A 289 0.42 -11.66 -16.76
N ARG A 290 -0.31 -12.25 -17.71
CA ARG A 290 -0.27 -13.70 -18.02
C ARG A 290 1.07 -14.18 -18.56
N GLU A 291 1.78 -13.34 -19.29
CA GLU A 291 3.13 -13.65 -19.78
C GLU A 291 4.19 -13.56 -18.68
N VAL A 292 4.05 -12.56 -17.78
CA VAL A 292 5.05 -12.25 -16.75
C VAL A 292 4.88 -13.11 -15.50
N ILE A 293 3.66 -13.25 -14.97
CA ILE A 293 3.39 -13.90 -13.67
C ILE A 293 2.93 -15.33 -13.89
N ARG A 294 3.80 -16.30 -13.62
CA ARG A 294 3.58 -17.72 -13.95
C ARG A 294 2.61 -18.45 -13.03
N PHE A 295 2.48 -18.00 -11.77
CA PHE A 295 1.57 -18.58 -10.78
C PHE A 295 0.14 -17.99 -10.80
N LEU A 296 -0.24 -17.28 -11.87
CA LEU A 296 -1.57 -16.64 -11.96
C LEU A 296 -2.74 -17.61 -11.82
N ASP A 297 -2.59 -18.82 -12.35
CA ASP A 297 -3.62 -19.87 -12.38
C ASP A 297 -3.30 -20.99 -11.36
N ASP A 298 -2.43 -20.73 -10.37
CA ASP A 298 -2.14 -21.71 -9.32
C ASP A 298 -3.37 -21.97 -8.45
N ALA A 299 -3.74 -23.23 -8.30
CA ALA A 299 -4.86 -23.69 -7.48
C ALA A 299 -4.70 -23.34 -5.98
N ALA A 300 -3.48 -23.07 -5.52
CA ALA A 300 -3.24 -22.60 -4.16
C ALA A 300 -3.70 -21.15 -3.92
N VAL A 301 -3.95 -20.36 -4.99
CA VAL A 301 -4.43 -18.98 -4.88
C VAL A 301 -5.96 -18.96 -4.86
N PRO A 302 -6.60 -18.55 -3.75
CA PRO A 302 -8.06 -18.50 -3.67
C PRO A 302 -8.64 -17.52 -4.68
N HIS A 303 -9.72 -17.93 -5.35
CA HIS A 303 -10.46 -17.05 -6.25
C HIS A 303 -11.68 -16.47 -5.54
N GLU A 304 -11.74 -15.15 -5.47
CA GLU A 304 -12.80 -14.41 -4.79
C GLU A 304 -13.54 -13.50 -5.76
N THR A 305 -14.87 -13.54 -5.69
CA THR A 305 -15.74 -12.61 -6.40
C THR A 305 -15.97 -11.38 -5.52
N ILE A 306 -15.50 -10.23 -5.97
CA ILE A 306 -15.46 -8.99 -5.20
C ILE A 306 -16.22 -7.85 -5.91
N ASN A 307 -16.46 -6.78 -5.16
CA ASN A 307 -17.00 -5.53 -5.69
C ASN A 307 -16.36 -4.32 -4.99
N GLU A 308 -16.77 -3.11 -5.33
CA GLU A 308 -16.28 -1.86 -4.73
C GLU A 308 -16.65 -1.74 -3.24
N THR A 309 -17.94 -1.66 -2.95
CA THR A 309 -18.51 -1.50 -1.60
C THR A 309 -19.72 -2.40 -1.43
N CYS A 310 -20.13 -2.65 -0.18
CA CYS A 310 -21.27 -3.47 0.15
C CYS A 310 -22.57 -2.85 -0.39
N GLU A 311 -22.73 -1.54 -0.24
CA GLU A 311 -23.89 -0.75 -0.68
C GLU A 311 -24.10 -0.80 -2.20
N ARG A 312 -23.02 -1.01 -2.95
CA ARG A 312 -23.00 -1.12 -4.43
C ARG A 312 -23.00 -2.56 -4.92
N CYS A 313 -22.92 -3.56 -4.03
CA CYS A 313 -22.70 -4.95 -4.41
C CYS A 313 -24.01 -5.67 -4.75
N PRO A 314 -24.13 -6.28 -5.95
CA PRO A 314 -25.35 -6.95 -6.38
C PRO A 314 -25.56 -8.34 -5.76
N LEU A 315 -24.55 -8.89 -5.08
CA LEU A 315 -24.61 -10.25 -4.51
C LEU A 315 -25.72 -10.37 -3.46
N ALA A 316 -26.46 -11.46 -3.52
CA ALA A 316 -27.45 -11.80 -2.51
C ALA A 316 -26.77 -12.10 -1.15
N PRO A 317 -27.50 -11.99 -0.02
CA PRO A 317 -26.97 -12.34 1.30
C PRO A 317 -26.40 -13.76 1.38
N GLU A 318 -27.01 -14.71 0.68
CA GLU A 318 -26.57 -16.11 0.60
C GLU A 318 -25.24 -16.26 -0.16
N GLU A 319 -24.98 -15.35 -1.10
CA GLU A 319 -23.76 -15.32 -1.92
C GLU A 319 -22.61 -14.56 -1.24
N CYS A 320 -22.86 -13.80 -0.16
CA CYS A 320 -21.85 -12.99 0.53
C CYS A 320 -22.05 -12.94 2.06
N THR A 321 -21.49 -13.95 2.74
CA THR A 321 -21.55 -14.10 4.21
C THR A 321 -20.79 -13.05 5.01
N VAL A 322 -19.96 -12.22 4.35
CA VAL A 322 -19.12 -11.19 4.98
C VAL A 322 -19.60 -9.76 4.65
N ARG A 323 -20.84 -9.62 4.15
CA ARG A 323 -21.43 -8.33 3.81
C ARG A 323 -21.58 -7.45 5.06
N ALA A 324 -21.06 -6.23 5.00
CA ALA A 324 -21.12 -5.29 6.12
C ALA A 324 -22.34 -4.35 6.08
N ALA A 325 -22.91 -4.12 4.89
CA ALA A 325 -24.04 -3.21 4.70
C ALA A 325 -25.01 -3.70 3.59
N PRO A 326 -26.31 -3.33 3.68
CA PRO A 326 -27.29 -3.64 2.64
C PRO A 326 -26.96 -2.95 1.32
N PRO A 327 -27.34 -3.52 0.16
CA PRO A 327 -26.99 -3.03 -1.18
C PRO A 327 -27.86 -1.83 -1.64
N THR A 328 -28.01 -0.81 -0.79
CA THR A 328 -28.95 0.31 -0.99
C THR A 328 -28.66 1.12 -2.26
N VAL A 329 -27.39 1.36 -2.58
CA VAL A 329 -26.98 2.10 -3.79
C VAL A 329 -27.24 1.27 -5.04
N TRP A 330 -26.98 -0.03 -4.99
CA TRP A 330 -27.32 -0.97 -6.06
C TRP A 330 -28.82 -1.02 -6.32
N GLU A 331 -29.63 -1.20 -5.27
CA GLU A 331 -31.10 -1.23 -5.37
C GLU A 331 -31.67 0.07 -5.94
N ALA A 332 -31.16 1.22 -5.50
CA ALA A 332 -31.57 2.52 -6.02
C ALA A 332 -31.21 2.68 -7.51
N ARG A 333 -30.03 2.19 -7.93
CA ARG A 333 -29.59 2.17 -9.34
C ARG A 333 -30.50 1.28 -10.18
N GLU A 334 -30.81 0.08 -9.71
CA GLU A 334 -31.72 -0.85 -10.40
C GLU A 334 -33.14 -0.28 -10.50
N ALA A 335 -33.67 0.31 -9.43
CA ALA A 335 -34.96 0.98 -9.47
C ALA A 335 -34.98 2.14 -10.48
N ARG A 336 -33.89 2.93 -10.57
CA ARG A 336 -33.76 3.99 -11.58
C ARG A 336 -33.68 3.42 -13.01
N SER A 337 -32.97 2.31 -13.20
CA SER A 337 -32.87 1.62 -14.49
C SER A 337 -34.23 1.09 -14.95
N ARG A 338 -34.98 0.42 -14.05
CA ARG A 338 -36.35 -0.04 -14.31
C ARG A 338 -37.28 1.10 -14.67
N ARG A 339 -37.23 2.24 -13.94
CA ARG A 339 -38.02 3.44 -14.28
C ARG A 339 -37.69 3.98 -15.66
N ARG A 340 -36.40 4.10 -16.01
CA ARG A 340 -35.96 4.58 -17.33
C ARG A 340 -36.45 3.66 -18.45
N THR A 341 -36.34 2.34 -18.25
CA THR A 341 -36.79 1.34 -19.22
C THR A 341 -38.30 1.41 -19.41
N ALA A 342 -39.06 1.52 -18.31
CA ALA A 342 -40.51 1.67 -18.36
C ALA A 342 -40.95 2.95 -19.09
N ILE A 343 -40.25 4.08 -18.87
CA ILE A 343 -40.52 5.34 -19.60
C ILE A 343 -40.23 5.18 -21.09
N ALA A 344 -39.08 4.61 -21.46
CA ALA A 344 -38.72 4.40 -22.87
C ALA A 344 -39.72 3.49 -23.61
N ALA A 345 -40.27 2.48 -22.93
CA ALA A 345 -41.31 1.62 -23.49
C ALA A 345 -42.65 2.34 -23.74
N LEU A 346 -42.91 3.48 -23.07
CA LEU A 346 -44.10 4.29 -23.35
C LEU A 346 -44.00 5.03 -24.69
N ASP A 347 -42.80 5.32 -25.17
CA ASP A 347 -42.58 5.96 -26.47
C ASP A 347 -42.94 5.03 -27.65
N GLU A 348 -43.07 3.72 -27.39
CA GLU A 348 -43.53 2.71 -28.36
C GLU A 348 -45.04 2.44 -28.29
N VAL A 349 -45.77 3.08 -27.36
CA VAL A 349 -47.22 2.91 -27.25
C VAL A 349 -47.91 3.80 -28.28
N PRO A 350 -48.66 3.23 -29.27
CA PRO A 350 -49.34 4.03 -30.26
C PRO A 350 -50.38 4.93 -29.58
N VAL A 351 -50.30 6.24 -29.86
CA VAL A 351 -51.31 7.21 -29.44
C VAL A 351 -52.66 6.72 -29.96
N ARG A 352 -53.56 6.30 -29.07
CA ARG A 352 -54.95 6.01 -29.44
C ARG A 352 -55.52 7.30 -30.04
N ALA A 353 -55.71 7.30 -31.36
CA ALA A 353 -56.40 8.38 -32.05
C ALA A 353 -57.75 8.59 -31.36
N LYS A 354 -57.99 9.80 -30.85
CA LYS A 354 -59.32 10.21 -30.39
C LYS A 354 -60.25 10.09 -31.60
N THR A 355 -61.19 9.17 -31.56
CA THR A 355 -62.28 9.12 -32.52
C THR A 355 -63.05 10.45 -32.42
N PRO A 356 -63.14 11.25 -33.48
CA PRO A 356 -63.98 12.44 -33.46
C PRO A 356 -65.45 11.99 -33.36
N ALA A 357 -66.19 12.67 -32.48
CA ALA A 357 -67.61 12.44 -32.20
C ALA A 357 -68.51 12.88 -33.36
#